data_AF-A0A926KT24-F1
#
_entry.id   AF-A0A926KT24-F1
#
_cell.length_a   1.000
_cell.length_b   1.000
_cell.length_c   1.000
_cell.angle_alpha   90.00
_cell.angle_beta   90.00
_cell.angle_gamma   90.00
#
_symmetry.space_group_name_H-M   'P 1'
#
loop_
_entity.id
_entity.type
_entity.pdbx_description
1 polymer ?
#
loop_
_entity_poly.entity_id
_entity_poly.type
_entity_poly.pdbx_seq_one_letter_code
_entity_poly.pdbx_strand_id
1 'polypeptide(L)' 'MNDAPQENISFDLFLQPREAERLKCWDCGKRFKWAVEEQDLFRMRGWEPPKRCTPCRDECRRLRDGFA' A
#
# COMPACT_ATOMS: atom_id res chain seq x y z
N MET A 1 26.53 -45.03 -5.87
CA MET A 1 25.25 -44.99 -5.14
C MET A 1 25.20 -43.63 -4.46
N ASN A 2 24.89 -42.61 -5.25
CA ASN A 2 24.90 -41.21 -4.84
C ASN A 2 23.54 -40.66 -5.21
N ASP A 3 22.56 -40.85 -4.33
CA ASP A 3 21.23 -40.26 -4.48
C ASP A 3 20.89 -39.60 -3.15
N ALA A 4 21.32 -38.34 -3.04
CA ALA A 4 20.77 -37.39 -2.09
C ALA A 4 19.77 -36.52 -2.87
N PRO A 5 18.45 -36.74 -2.75
CA PRO A 5 17.49 -35.82 -3.31
C PRO A 5 17.50 -34.52 -2.50
N GLN A 6 17.97 -33.46 -3.14
CA GLN A 6 17.89 -32.09 -2.62
C GLN A 6 16.46 -31.56 -2.79
N GLU A 7 15.56 -31.90 -1.87
CA GLU A 7 14.23 -31.27 -1.80
C GLU A 7 14.33 -29.95 -1.04
N ASN A 8 15.02 -28.97 -1.65
CA ASN A 8 14.94 -27.57 -1.26
C ASN A 8 13.72 -26.95 -1.93
N ILE A 9 12.53 -27.36 -1.49
CA ILE A 9 11.30 -26.64 -1.81
C ILE A 9 11.19 -25.47 -0.83
N SER A 10 11.92 -24.41 -1.16
CA SER A 10 11.54 -23.00 -1.00
C SER A 10 10.60 -22.68 0.18
N PHE A 11 11.08 -22.85 1.40
CA PHE A 11 10.38 -22.41 2.61
C PHE A 11 10.36 -20.86 2.75
N ASP A 12 11.11 -20.15 1.91
CA ASP A 12 11.14 -18.68 1.83
C ASP A 12 10.08 -18.07 0.90
N LEU A 13 9.18 -18.86 0.31
CA LEU A 13 8.15 -18.35 -0.60
C LEU A 13 6.76 -18.14 0.01
N PHE A 14 6.60 -18.25 1.34
CA PHE A 14 5.27 -18.15 1.97
C PHE A 14 5.16 -17.28 3.22
N LEU A 15 6.04 -16.30 3.40
CA LEU A 15 5.76 -15.12 4.23
C LEU A 15 6.35 -13.89 3.54
N GLN A 16 5.74 -13.43 2.45
CA GLN A 16 5.97 -12.06 2.02
C GLN A 16 5.38 -11.14 3.10
N PRO A 17 6.20 -10.38 3.85
CA PRO A 17 5.68 -9.54 4.90
C PRO A 17 4.77 -8.49 4.26
N ARG A 18 3.59 -8.33 4.87
CA ARG A 18 2.66 -7.27 4.51
C ARG A 18 3.30 -5.97 4.99
N GLU A 19 4.12 -5.35 4.16
CA GLU A 19 4.83 -4.11 4.48
C GLU A 19 4.08 -2.87 4.01
N ALA A 20 4.39 -1.74 4.62
CA ALA A 20 3.85 -0.46 4.18
C ALA A 20 4.46 -0.07 2.83
N GLU A 21 3.61 0.18 1.83
CA GLU A 21 4.03 0.58 0.50
C GLU A 21 4.23 2.10 0.41
N ARG A 22 5.06 2.58 -0.54
CA ARG A 22 5.25 4.01 -0.78
C ARG A 22 4.65 4.43 -2.12
N LEU A 23 3.42 4.95 -2.09
CA LEU A 23 2.70 5.41 -3.26
C LEU A 23 3.09 6.84 -3.65
N LYS A 24 3.10 7.14 -4.96
CA LYS A 24 3.32 8.49 -5.49
C LYS A 24 1.99 9.24 -5.58
N CYS A 25 1.89 10.39 -4.93
CA CYS A 25 0.74 11.27 -5.07
C CYS A 25 0.70 11.88 -6.48
N TRP A 26 -0.47 11.84 -7.12
CA TRP A 26 -0.67 12.43 -8.45
C TRP A 26 -0.69 13.95 -8.46
N ASP A 27 -1.11 14.60 -7.36
CA ASP A 27 -1.19 16.06 -7.29
C ASP A 27 0.15 16.70 -6.94
N CYS A 28 0.77 16.28 -5.84
CA CYS A 28 1.99 16.91 -5.34
C CYS A 28 3.27 16.16 -5.72
N GLY A 29 3.17 14.98 -6.35
CA GLY A 29 4.31 14.16 -6.75
C GLY A 29 5.07 13.48 -5.59
N LYS A 30 4.74 13.77 -4.33
CA LYS A 30 5.43 13.23 -3.15
C LYS A 30 5.09 11.75 -2.95
N ARG A 31 6.08 10.97 -2.51
CA ARG A 31 5.89 9.59 -2.08
C ARG A 31 5.41 9.56 -0.63
N PHE A 32 4.24 8.99 -0.37
CA PHE A 32 3.67 8.86 0.97
C PHE A 32 3.59 7.39 1.39
N LYS A 33 3.60 7.14 2.70
CA LYS A 33 3.50 5.80 3.28
C LYS A 33 2.03 5.37 3.23
N TRP A 34 1.76 4.23 2.62
CA TRP A 34 0.47 3.54 2.62
C TRP A 34 0.56 2.38 3.59
N ALA A 35 0.04 2.61 4.80
CA ALA A 35 0.23 1.69 5.91
C ALA A 35 -0.50 0.37 5.67
N VAL A 36 0.00 -0.68 6.30
CA VAL A 36 -0.55 -2.03 6.22
C VAL A 36 -2.03 -2.07 6.63
N GLU A 37 -2.37 -1.39 7.72
CA GLU A 37 -3.74 -1.26 8.22
C GLU A 37 -4.65 -0.55 7.21
N GLU A 38 -4.14 0.47 6.51
CA GLU A 38 -4.89 1.14 5.45
C GLU A 38 -5.10 0.24 4.25
N GLN A 39 -4.10 -0.56 3.86
CA GLN A 39 -4.26 -1.55 2.79
C GLN A 39 -5.36 -2.56 3.11
N ASP A 40 -5.45 -3.02 4.37
CA ASP A 40 -6.50 -3.92 4.83
C ASP A 40 -7.87 -3.27 4.85
N LEU A 41 -7.97 -2.05 5.36
CA LEU A 41 -9.22 -1.30 5.35
C LEU A 41 -9.75 -1.11 3.92
N PHE A 42 -8.86 -0.74 2.98
CA PHE A 42 -9.21 -0.57 1.58
C PHE A 42 -9.62 -1.89 0.93
N ARG A 43 -8.88 -2.98 1.19
CA ARG A 43 -9.21 -4.32 0.68
C ARG A 43 -10.56 -4.81 1.21
N MET A 44 -10.82 -4.67 2.50
CA MET A 44 -12.10 -5.05 3.12
C MET A 44 -13.28 -4.26 2.57
N ARG A 45 -13.05 -3.00 2.19
CA ARG A 45 -14.06 -2.13 1.57
C ARG A 45 -14.20 -2.32 0.06
N GLY A 46 -13.35 -3.14 -0.57
CA GLY A 46 -13.28 -3.28 -2.02
C GLY A 46 -12.83 -2.00 -2.74
N TRP A 47 -12.01 -1.18 -2.08
CA TRP A 47 -11.50 0.08 -2.61
C TRP A 47 -10.12 -0.08 -3.23
N GLU A 48 -9.84 0.76 -4.22
CA GLU A 48 -8.53 0.86 -4.87
C GLU A 48 -7.53 1.71 -4.06
N PRO A 49 -6.22 1.47 -4.20
CA PRO A 49 -5.19 2.25 -3.52
C PRO A 49 -5.35 3.76 -3.72
N PRO A 50 -5.08 4.58 -2.69
CA PRO A 50 -5.23 6.02 -2.80
C PRO A 50 -4.25 6.62 -3.81
N LYS A 51 -4.78 7.35 -4.81
CA LYS A 51 -3.96 8.07 -5.82
C LYS A 51 -3.37 9.39 -5.30
N ARG A 52 -3.90 9.88 -4.17
CA ARG A 52 -3.53 11.17 -3.56
C ARG A 52 -3.19 10.94 -2.10
N CYS A 53 -2.17 11.64 -1.61
CA CYS A 53 -1.81 11.59 -0.19
C CYS A 53 -2.84 12.32 0.68
N THR A 54 -2.90 11.95 1.96
CA THR A 54 -3.77 12.58 2.98
C THR A 54 -3.75 14.11 2.96
N PRO A 55 -2.59 14.81 2.96
CA PRO A 55 -2.60 16.26 2.95
C PRO A 55 -3.22 16.87 1.68
N CYS A 56 -3.05 16.24 0.51
CA CYS A 56 -3.69 16.71 -0.72
C CYS A 56 -5.21 16.50 -0.70
N ARG A 57 -5.68 15.40 -0.10
CA ARG A 57 -7.12 15.16 0.12
C ARG A 57 -7.72 16.17 1.10
N ASP A 58 -7.01 16.45 2.19
CA ASP A 58 -7.47 17.38 3.21
C ASP A 58 -7.48 18.83 2.71
N GLU A 59 -6.48 19.23 1.92
CA GLU A 59 -6.44 20.55 1.29
C GLU A 59 -7.61 20.76 0.32
N CYS A 60 -7.89 19.76 -0.53
CA CYS A 60 -9.07 19.80 -1.40
C CYS A 60 -10.38 19.92 -0.62
N ARG A 61 -10.46 19.34 0.58
CA ARG A 61 -11.64 19.46 1.44
C ARG A 61 -11.78 20.88 1.99
N ARG A 62 -10.70 21.45 2.55
CA ARG A 62 -10.69 22.82 3.09
C ARG A 62 -11.04 23.88 2.04
N LEU A 63 -10.53 23.74 0.81
CA LEU A 63 -10.84 24.70 -0.26
C LEU A 63 -12.32 24.68 -0.70
N ARG A 64 -13.03 23.56 -0.52
CA ARG A 64 -14.47 23.47 -0.82
C ARG A 64 -15.34 24.07 0.28
N ASP A 65 -14.95 23.89 1.54
CA ASP A 65 -15.73 24.34 2.69
C ASP A 65 -15.65 25.88 2.90
N GLY A 66 -14.79 26.59 2.17
CA GLY A 66 -14.66 28.06 2.21
C GLY A 66 -15.56 28.83 1.23
N PHE A 67 -16.48 28.14 0.53
CA PHE A 67 -17.42 28.73 -0.44
C PHE A 67 -18.88 28.53 -0.01
N ALA A 68 -19.16 28.58 1.29
CA ALA A 68 -20.52 28.58 1.86
C ALA A 68 -20.75 29.86 2.68
#